data_AF-A0A0D7AKN4-F1
#
_entry.id   AF-A0A0D7AKN4-F1
#
_cell.length_a   1.000
_cell.length_b   1.000
_cell.length_c   1.000
_cell.angle_alpha   90.00
_cell.angle_beta   90.00
_cell.angle_gamma   90.00
#
_symmetry.space_group_name_H-M   'P 1'
#
loop_
_entity.id
_entity.type
_entity.pdbx_description
1 polymer ?
#
loop_
_entity_poly.entity_id
_entity_poly.type
_entity_poly.pdbx_seq_one_letter_code
_entity_poly.pdbx_strand_id
1 'polypeptide(L)'
;FDKDPEALGQLVSQSAQFAPFTHDYVFGNTTEDEWKVWDPTISRQNSYRGSPAQQAVSGLTAVPPDMFQGSGRQFKVFGFEYWGDAEHRDEGFITWVSNGKPSVGLRAAAMGPDTGENGTGVGQRIVSEEPMSIVLNLGISHNWQRIDLGSMMFPAEMLIDYVRVYQRKDQKNVGCDPPDYPTSEYIDAHMSAYSNPNLTSWDSEKPSNRLYDGC
;
A
#
# COMPACT_ATOMS: atom_id res chain seq x y z
N PHE A 1 19.17 -6.95 4.32
CA PHE A 1 18.14 -6.88 5.36
C PHE A 1 16.95 -7.67 4.87
N ASP A 2 16.61 -8.76 5.55
CA ASP A 2 15.40 -9.50 5.23
C ASP A 2 14.21 -8.76 5.85
N LYS A 3 13.18 -8.46 5.06
CA LYS A 3 12.00 -7.74 5.54
C LYS A 3 11.03 -8.64 6.31
N ASP A 4 11.21 -9.97 6.24
CA ASP A 4 10.58 -10.93 7.14
C ASP A 4 11.57 -12.04 7.52
N PRO A 5 12.36 -11.87 8.60
CA PRO A 5 13.35 -12.85 9.02
C PRO A 5 12.74 -14.18 9.51
N GLU A 6 11.41 -14.25 9.71
CA GLU A 6 10.68 -15.46 10.10
C GLU A 6 10.07 -16.22 8.91
N ALA A 7 10.17 -15.69 7.68
CA ALA A 7 9.57 -16.30 6.51
C ALA A 7 10.35 -17.56 6.04
N LEU A 8 9.91 -18.72 6.50
CA LEU A 8 10.09 -19.99 5.80
C LEU A 8 8.80 -20.31 5.04
N GLY A 9 8.54 -19.64 3.91
CA GLY A 9 7.35 -19.92 3.11
C GLY A 9 7.05 -18.96 1.96
N GLN A 10 6.11 -19.37 1.11
CA GLN A 10 5.56 -18.57 0.02
C GLN A 10 4.49 -17.64 0.60
N LEU A 11 4.86 -16.39 0.86
CA LEU A 11 3.98 -15.36 1.39
C LEU A 11 3.71 -14.28 0.35
N VAL A 12 2.51 -13.71 0.38
CA VAL A 12 2.20 -12.46 -0.30
C VAL A 12 2.12 -11.32 0.71
N SER A 13 2.86 -10.24 0.46
CA SER A 13 2.73 -8.99 1.21
C SER A 13 1.66 -8.12 0.57
N GLN A 14 0.71 -7.66 1.38
CA GLN A 14 -0.43 -6.86 0.98
C GLN A 14 -0.39 -5.57 1.79
N SER A 15 -0.19 -4.44 1.13
CA SER A 15 0.24 -3.21 1.79
C SER A 15 -0.41 -1.96 1.23
N ALA A 16 -0.53 -0.93 2.07
CA ALA A 16 -0.78 0.44 1.69
C ALA A 16 0.26 1.35 2.35
N GLN A 17 0.72 2.35 1.60
CA GLN A 17 1.69 3.34 2.05
C GLN A 17 0.96 4.60 2.49
N PHE A 18 1.36 5.18 3.61
CA PHE A 18 0.74 6.38 4.13
C PHE A 18 1.79 7.43 4.42
N ALA A 19 1.42 8.69 4.23
CA ALA A 19 2.16 9.86 4.69
C ALA A 19 1.15 10.91 5.20
N PRO A 20 1.56 11.83 6.10
CA PRO A 20 2.83 11.86 6.82
C PRO A 20 3.03 10.65 7.76
N PHE A 21 4.28 10.37 8.13
CA PHE A 21 4.61 9.17 8.92
C PHE A 21 4.42 9.41 10.42
N THR A 22 3.94 8.40 11.14
CA THR A 22 3.85 8.40 12.60
C THR A 22 5.17 8.00 13.25
N HIS A 23 5.27 8.23 14.56
CA HIS A 23 6.42 7.80 15.35
C HIS A 23 6.64 6.30 15.14
N ASP A 24 7.88 5.90 14.86
CA ASP A 24 8.29 4.52 14.60
C ASP A 24 7.41 3.75 13.60
N TYR A 25 6.72 4.47 12.70
CA TYR A 25 5.82 3.93 11.69
C TYR A 25 4.66 3.09 12.28
N VAL A 26 4.28 3.33 13.53
CA VAL A 26 3.23 2.56 14.20
C VAL A 26 1.84 2.94 13.70
N PHE A 27 0.92 1.99 13.71
CA PHE A 27 -0.48 2.21 13.37
C PHE A 27 -1.36 1.43 14.36
N GLY A 28 -2.60 1.87 14.53
CA GLY A 28 -3.59 1.19 15.35
C GLY A 28 -3.86 -0.21 14.81
N ASN A 29 -3.72 -1.21 15.66
CA ASN A 29 -3.82 -2.63 15.27
C ASN A 29 -4.35 -3.51 16.42
N THR A 30 -4.95 -2.89 17.43
CA THR A 30 -5.35 -3.55 18.68
C THR A 30 -6.80 -4.03 18.64
N THR A 31 -7.61 -3.41 17.79
CA THR A 31 -9.02 -3.73 17.61
C THR A 31 -9.31 -4.14 16.17
N GLU A 32 -10.41 -4.87 15.97
CA GLU A 32 -10.87 -5.23 14.62
C GLU A 32 -11.35 -4.02 13.80
N ASP A 33 -11.71 -2.93 14.48
CA ASP A 33 -12.08 -1.65 13.88
C ASP A 33 -10.85 -0.83 13.45
N GLU A 34 -9.64 -1.31 13.72
CA GLU A 34 -8.40 -0.75 13.18
C GLU A 34 -7.79 -1.72 12.15
N TRP A 35 -7.48 -2.94 12.58
CA TRP A 35 -6.81 -3.96 11.78
C TRP A 35 -7.50 -5.31 11.92
N LYS A 36 -7.94 -5.87 10.80
CA LYS A 36 -8.61 -7.16 10.75
C LYS A 36 -7.72 -8.20 10.09
N VAL A 37 -7.62 -9.37 10.72
CA VAL A 37 -7.08 -10.59 10.14
C VAL A 37 -8.22 -11.60 10.07
N TRP A 38 -8.60 -12.05 8.87
CA TRP A 38 -9.73 -12.97 8.69
C TRP A 38 -9.38 -14.42 9.03
N ASP A 39 -8.17 -14.85 8.69
CA ASP A 39 -7.67 -16.19 9.00
C ASP A 39 -6.26 -16.10 9.61
N PRO A 40 -6.15 -16.10 10.95
CA PRO A 40 -4.87 -15.98 11.65
C PRO A 40 -3.99 -17.23 11.50
N THR A 41 -4.49 -18.32 10.93
CA THR A 41 -3.68 -19.53 10.70
C THR A 41 -2.75 -19.40 9.48
N ILE A 42 -3.09 -18.49 8.56
CA ILE A 42 -2.33 -18.24 7.33
C ILE A 42 -1.99 -16.78 7.09
N SER A 43 -2.64 -15.85 7.80
CA SER A 43 -2.41 -14.41 7.68
C SER A 43 -1.95 -13.81 9.01
N ARG A 44 -1.04 -12.83 8.93
CA ARG A 44 -0.57 -12.06 10.08
C ARG A 44 -0.25 -10.63 9.66
N GLN A 45 -0.21 -9.72 10.63
CA GLN A 45 0.39 -8.41 10.40
C GLN A 45 1.87 -8.55 10.04
N ASN A 46 2.35 -7.74 9.10
CA ASN A 46 3.75 -7.69 8.76
C ASN A 46 4.54 -6.95 9.85
N SER A 47 5.66 -7.52 10.29
CA SER A 47 6.56 -6.87 11.25
C SER A 47 7.31 -5.69 10.62
N TYR A 48 7.48 -5.69 9.30
CA TYR A 48 8.00 -4.54 8.56
C TYR A 48 6.95 -3.42 8.48
N ARG A 49 7.27 -2.27 9.10
CA ARG A 49 6.39 -1.10 9.16
C ARG A 49 6.85 0.08 8.31
N GLY A 50 8.06 0.02 7.73
CA GLY A 50 8.56 1.11 6.90
C GLY A 50 10.06 1.37 7.04
N SER A 51 10.44 2.58 6.67
CA SER A 51 11.80 3.15 6.69
C SER A 51 11.69 4.68 6.68
N PRO A 52 12.78 5.44 6.85
CA PRO A 52 12.71 6.91 6.75
C PRO A 52 12.09 7.46 5.47
N ALA A 53 12.00 6.66 4.40
CA ALA A 53 11.38 7.03 3.14
C ALA A 53 9.92 6.54 2.98
N GLN A 54 9.38 5.71 3.88
CA GLN A 54 8.03 5.15 3.75
C GLN A 54 7.45 4.66 5.08
N GLN A 55 6.15 4.86 5.31
CA GLN A 55 5.38 4.08 6.29
C GLN A 55 4.50 3.09 5.55
N ALA A 56 4.60 1.82 5.93
CA ALA A 56 3.87 0.71 5.34
C ALA A 56 2.92 0.07 6.35
N VAL A 57 1.63 0.05 6.02
CA VAL A 57 0.64 -0.76 6.73
C VAL A 57 0.40 -2.00 5.90
N SER A 58 0.77 -3.17 6.44
CA SER A 58 0.76 -4.39 5.65
C SER A 58 0.53 -5.66 6.45
N GLY A 59 0.02 -6.67 5.73
CA GLY A 59 -0.10 -8.05 6.21
C GLY A 59 0.60 -9.03 5.28
N LEU A 60 0.91 -10.19 5.83
CA LEU A 60 1.51 -11.32 5.14
C LEU A 60 0.50 -12.47 5.15
N THR A 61 0.27 -13.07 4.00
CA THR A 61 -0.63 -14.23 3.87
C THR A 61 0.08 -15.34 3.13
N ALA A 62 0.05 -16.56 3.68
CA ALA A 62 0.54 -17.74 2.99
C ALA A 62 -0.30 -18.02 1.73
N VAL A 63 0.39 -18.31 0.63
CA VAL A 63 -0.24 -18.62 -0.65
C VAL A 63 -0.09 -20.11 -0.99
N PRO A 64 -1.03 -20.69 -1.75
CA PRO A 64 -0.95 -22.09 -2.15
C PRO A 64 0.30 -22.38 -3.00
N PRO A 65 1.04 -23.47 -2.73
CA PRO A 65 2.29 -23.75 -3.44
C PRO A 65 2.12 -24.10 -4.90
N ASP A 66 0.92 -24.52 -5.32
CA ASP A 66 0.59 -24.88 -6.70
C ASP A 66 0.49 -23.65 -7.63
N MET A 67 0.60 -22.42 -7.13
CA MET A 67 0.52 -21.22 -7.97
C MET A 67 1.79 -20.90 -8.77
N PHE A 68 2.94 -21.44 -8.37
CA PHE A 68 4.22 -21.09 -8.96
C PHE A 68 4.51 -21.86 -10.26
N GLN A 69 5.36 -21.28 -11.12
CA GLN A 69 5.75 -21.85 -12.41
C GLN A 69 6.35 -23.26 -12.29
N GLY A 70 7.21 -23.46 -11.28
CA GLY A 70 7.89 -24.74 -11.00
C GLY A 70 7.06 -25.75 -10.21
N SER A 71 5.76 -25.51 -10.00
CA SER A 71 4.88 -26.41 -9.27
C SER A 71 3.62 -26.76 -10.08
N GLY A 72 2.47 -26.18 -9.78
CA GLY A 72 1.18 -26.50 -10.39
C GLY A 72 0.71 -25.52 -11.46
N ARG A 73 1.31 -24.33 -11.55
CA ARG A 73 0.93 -23.25 -12.47
C ARG A 73 -0.56 -22.88 -12.40
N GLN A 74 -1.13 -22.93 -11.19
CA GLN A 74 -2.55 -22.66 -10.98
C GLN A 74 -2.79 -21.17 -10.76
N PHE A 75 -3.69 -20.57 -11.55
CA PHE A 75 -4.12 -19.19 -11.34
C PHE A 75 -4.80 -19.02 -9.99
N LYS A 76 -4.45 -17.95 -9.28
CA LYS A 76 -5.07 -17.55 -8.01
C LYS A 76 -5.58 -16.12 -8.14
N VAL A 77 -6.68 -15.81 -7.44
CA VAL A 77 -7.26 -14.47 -7.45
C VAL A 77 -6.64 -13.64 -6.33
N PHE A 78 -6.01 -12.53 -6.70
CA PHE A 78 -5.53 -11.50 -5.79
C PHE A 78 -6.25 -10.19 -6.08
N GLY A 79 -6.38 -9.35 -5.07
CA GLY A 79 -6.98 -8.04 -5.24
C GLY A 79 -7.07 -7.27 -3.94
N PHE A 80 -7.74 -6.13 -4.02
CA PHE A 80 -8.12 -5.33 -2.87
C PHE A 80 -9.41 -4.60 -3.20
N GLU A 81 -10.22 -4.36 -2.18
CA GLU A 81 -11.22 -3.31 -2.17
C GLU A 81 -10.66 -2.16 -1.35
N TYR A 82 -10.73 -0.94 -1.86
CA TYR A 82 -10.43 0.26 -1.08
C TYR A 82 -11.58 1.25 -1.24
N TRP A 83 -11.85 2.00 -0.18
CA TRP A 83 -12.90 3.00 -0.15
C TRP A 83 -12.40 4.20 0.63
N GLY A 84 -12.40 5.36 -0.02
CA GLY A 84 -12.29 6.67 0.59
C GLY A 84 -13.59 7.44 0.34
N ASP A 85 -14.09 8.13 1.35
CA ASP A 85 -15.28 8.99 1.27
C ASP A 85 -14.91 10.34 1.88
N ALA A 86 -14.88 11.39 1.07
CA ALA A 86 -14.52 12.73 1.49
C ALA A 86 -15.49 13.29 2.54
N GLU A 87 -16.75 12.85 2.52
CA GLU A 87 -17.79 13.29 3.45
C GLU A 87 -17.79 12.45 4.75
N HIS A 88 -17.30 11.20 4.70
CA HIS A 88 -17.26 10.25 5.83
C HIS A 88 -15.90 9.54 5.92
N ARG A 89 -14.84 10.32 6.13
CA ARG A 89 -13.45 9.83 6.12
C ARG A 89 -13.14 8.74 7.14
N ASP A 90 -13.89 8.70 8.23
CA ASP A 90 -13.80 7.68 9.28
C ASP A 90 -14.35 6.31 8.84
N GLU A 91 -15.18 6.26 7.79
CA GLU A 91 -15.67 5.01 7.20
C GLU A 91 -14.69 4.40 6.19
N GLY A 92 -13.58 5.09 5.89
CA GLY A 92 -12.58 4.65 4.93
C GLY A 92 -11.97 3.29 5.28
N PHE A 93 -11.70 2.47 4.27
CA PHE A 93 -11.11 1.15 4.50
C PHE A 93 -10.33 0.59 3.31
N ILE A 94 -9.52 -0.42 3.59
CA ILE A 94 -8.87 -1.28 2.61
C ILE A 94 -9.05 -2.73 3.07
N THR A 95 -9.56 -3.60 2.20
CA THR A 95 -9.60 -5.05 2.42
C THR A 95 -8.82 -5.73 1.32
N TRP A 96 -7.78 -6.47 1.67
CA TRP A 96 -7.00 -7.24 0.72
C TRP A 96 -7.56 -8.64 0.54
N VAL A 97 -7.38 -9.18 -0.66
CA VAL A 97 -7.85 -10.49 -1.08
C VAL A 97 -6.64 -11.34 -1.51
N SER A 98 -6.52 -12.51 -0.91
CA SER A 98 -5.55 -13.53 -1.28
C SER A 98 -6.26 -14.84 -1.58
N ASN A 99 -5.96 -15.44 -2.73
CA ASN A 99 -6.60 -16.67 -3.20
C ASN A 99 -8.14 -16.61 -3.15
N GLY A 100 -8.71 -15.50 -3.59
CA GLY A 100 -10.16 -15.28 -3.67
C GLY A 100 -10.88 -15.10 -2.33
N LYS A 101 -10.15 -14.97 -1.21
CA LYS A 101 -10.72 -14.73 0.12
C LYS A 101 -10.13 -13.46 0.75
N PRO A 102 -10.92 -12.71 1.56
CA PRO A 102 -10.37 -11.66 2.40
C PRO A 102 -9.25 -12.20 3.30
N SER A 103 -8.14 -11.47 3.38
CA SER A 103 -6.95 -11.89 4.12
C SER A 103 -6.73 -10.99 5.34
N VAL A 104 -6.43 -9.73 5.07
CA VAL A 104 -6.20 -8.66 6.04
C VAL A 104 -6.90 -7.39 5.60
N GLY A 105 -7.06 -6.44 6.51
CA GLY A 105 -7.81 -5.23 6.24
C GLY A 105 -7.53 -4.15 7.26
N LEU A 106 -7.62 -2.92 6.78
CA LEU A 106 -7.40 -1.68 7.50
C LEU A 106 -8.68 -0.85 7.44
N ARG A 107 -9.04 -0.24 8.57
CA ARG A 107 -10.03 0.85 8.64
C ARG A 107 -9.33 2.17 8.91
N ALA A 108 -10.00 3.29 8.63
CA ALA A 108 -9.46 4.63 8.84
C ALA A 108 -8.92 4.83 10.27
N ALA A 109 -9.55 4.23 11.28
CA ALA A 109 -9.12 4.31 12.67
C ALA A 109 -7.69 3.77 12.91
N ALA A 110 -7.21 2.79 12.12
CA ALA A 110 -5.81 2.35 12.20
C ALA A 110 -4.81 3.48 11.96
N MET A 111 -5.22 4.48 11.18
CA MET A 111 -4.43 5.65 10.87
C MET A 111 -4.86 6.88 11.69
N GLY A 112 -5.24 6.63 12.94
CA GLY A 112 -5.58 7.61 13.97
C GLY A 112 -4.50 8.69 14.21
N PRO A 113 -4.84 9.80 14.89
CA PRO A 113 -3.87 10.84 15.21
C PRO A 113 -2.71 10.32 16.06
N ASP A 114 -1.50 10.79 15.76
CA ASP A 114 -0.27 10.52 16.50
C ASP A 114 0.18 11.76 17.28
N THR A 115 -0.70 12.19 18.20
CA THR A 115 -0.55 13.42 18.98
C THR A 115 -0.28 13.18 20.46
N GLY A 116 0.11 11.95 20.83
CA GLY A 116 0.49 11.61 22.20
C GLY A 116 1.81 12.28 22.64
N GLU A 117 2.21 12.09 23.90
CA GLU A 117 3.42 12.70 24.49
C GLU A 117 4.70 12.46 23.66
N ASN A 118 4.81 11.30 22.99
CA ASN A 118 5.92 10.93 22.10
C ASN A 118 5.52 10.87 20.62
N GLY A 119 4.36 11.41 20.27
CA GLY A 119 3.84 11.37 18.91
C GLY A 119 4.53 12.38 17.99
N THR A 120 4.44 12.14 16.69
CA THR A 120 4.95 13.05 15.65
C THR A 120 4.11 14.32 15.47
N GLY A 121 2.95 14.40 16.12
CA GLY A 121 1.97 15.48 15.94
C GLY A 121 1.12 15.34 14.66
N VAL A 122 1.24 14.22 13.95
CA VAL A 122 0.47 13.93 12.74
C VAL A 122 -1.00 13.68 13.09
N GLY A 123 -1.90 14.30 12.35
CA GLY A 123 -3.35 14.12 12.54
C GLY A 123 -3.88 12.79 11.98
N GLN A 124 -5.20 12.63 12.02
CA GLN A 124 -5.89 11.53 11.36
C GLN A 124 -5.51 11.50 9.87
N ARG A 125 -5.13 10.32 9.36
CA ARG A 125 -4.90 10.13 7.92
C ARG A 125 -6.08 9.41 7.30
N ILE A 126 -6.31 9.69 6.03
CA ILE A 126 -7.42 9.14 5.27
C ILE A 126 -6.97 7.94 4.45
N VAL A 127 -7.90 7.06 4.10
CA VAL A 127 -7.71 6.16 2.96
C VAL A 127 -7.79 7.02 1.69
N SER A 128 -6.88 6.81 0.75
CA SER A 128 -6.73 7.69 -0.42
C SER A 128 -8.05 7.91 -1.16
N GLU A 129 -8.38 9.17 -1.37
CA GLU A 129 -9.49 9.64 -2.21
C GLU A 129 -9.01 9.94 -3.65
N GLU A 130 -7.69 9.93 -3.88
CA GLU A 130 -7.09 10.28 -5.16
C GLU A 130 -7.23 9.15 -6.22
N PRO A 131 -7.33 9.50 -7.51
CA PRO A 131 -7.30 8.52 -8.59
C PRO A 131 -5.97 7.75 -8.62
N MET A 132 -6.05 6.42 -8.82
CA MET A 132 -4.89 5.53 -8.87
C MET A 132 -4.81 4.76 -10.19
N SER A 133 -3.60 4.39 -10.60
CA SER A 133 -3.34 3.50 -11.73
C SER A 133 -2.92 2.10 -11.27
N ILE A 134 -3.35 1.07 -12.00
CA ILE A 134 -2.90 -0.32 -11.75
C ILE A 134 -1.59 -0.57 -12.51
N VAL A 135 -0.57 -1.01 -11.78
CA VAL A 135 0.71 -1.47 -12.34
C VAL A 135 0.91 -2.93 -11.97
N LEU A 136 1.21 -3.76 -12.96
CA LEU A 136 1.55 -5.17 -12.77
C LEU A 136 2.96 -5.39 -13.30
N ASN A 137 3.87 -5.83 -12.44
CA ASN A 137 5.27 -6.02 -12.79
C ASN A 137 5.84 -7.30 -12.15
N LEU A 138 6.87 -7.84 -12.80
CA LEU A 138 7.70 -8.90 -12.25
C LEU A 138 9.11 -8.35 -12.08
N GLY A 139 9.67 -8.48 -10.88
CA GLY A 139 11.00 -8.00 -10.56
C GLY A 139 11.66 -8.82 -9.46
N ILE A 140 12.96 -8.62 -9.31
CA ILE A 140 13.77 -9.24 -8.26
C ILE A 140 14.76 -8.19 -7.71
N SER A 141 14.90 -8.10 -6.39
CA SER A 141 15.83 -7.15 -5.76
C SER A 141 16.28 -7.61 -4.37
N HIS A 142 17.58 -7.49 -4.10
CA HIS A 142 18.17 -7.72 -2.78
C HIS A 142 17.67 -6.73 -1.72
N ASN A 143 17.00 -5.63 -2.13
CA ASN A 143 16.38 -4.67 -1.21
C ASN A 143 15.02 -5.16 -0.67
N TRP A 144 14.45 -6.24 -1.21
CA TRP A 144 13.13 -6.73 -0.80
C TRP A 144 13.21 -8.01 0.04
N GLN A 145 14.04 -8.97 -0.40
CA GLN A 145 14.21 -10.26 0.25
C GLN A 145 15.60 -10.84 -0.05
N ARG A 146 16.02 -11.86 0.71
CA ARG A 146 17.21 -12.64 0.37
C ARG A 146 16.96 -13.41 -0.94
N ILE A 147 17.89 -13.27 -1.87
CA ILE A 147 17.83 -13.98 -3.15
C ILE A 147 18.77 -15.18 -3.09
N ASP A 148 18.24 -16.35 -3.35
CA ASP A 148 18.99 -17.56 -3.62
C ASP A 148 18.76 -17.98 -5.08
N LEU A 149 19.72 -17.66 -5.95
CA LEU A 149 19.61 -17.96 -7.38
C LEU A 149 19.61 -19.46 -7.67
N GLY A 150 20.16 -20.30 -6.77
CA GLY A 150 20.22 -21.75 -6.97
C GLY A 150 18.86 -22.45 -6.84
N SER A 151 17.90 -21.83 -6.15
CA SER A 151 16.53 -22.32 -6.00
C SER A 151 15.54 -21.71 -6.99
N MET A 152 15.99 -20.84 -7.90
CA MET A 152 15.13 -20.12 -8.85
C MET A 152 15.12 -20.75 -10.24
N MET A 153 13.98 -20.61 -10.94
CA MET A 153 13.79 -21.04 -12.33
C MET A 153 13.80 -19.83 -13.26
N PHE A 154 14.60 -19.89 -14.33
CA PHE A 154 14.67 -18.83 -15.34
C PHE A 154 14.46 -19.39 -16.77
N PRO A 155 13.81 -18.63 -17.68
CA PRO A 155 13.16 -17.34 -17.44
C PRO A 155 11.93 -17.48 -16.53
N ALA A 156 11.79 -16.56 -15.57
CA ALA A 156 10.66 -16.51 -14.66
C ALA A 156 9.49 -15.78 -15.33
N GLU A 157 8.28 -16.33 -15.20
CA GLU A 157 7.08 -15.79 -15.83
C GLU A 157 6.02 -15.38 -14.80
N MET A 158 5.45 -14.18 -14.97
CA MET A 158 4.23 -13.76 -14.28
C MET A 158 3.09 -13.76 -15.29
N LEU A 159 2.17 -14.72 -15.16
CA LEU A 159 1.03 -14.87 -16.05
C LEU A 159 -0.21 -14.24 -15.43
N ILE A 160 -0.93 -13.44 -16.22
CA ILE A 160 -2.16 -12.77 -15.82
C ILE A 160 -3.26 -13.24 -16.78
N ASP A 161 -4.24 -13.97 -16.25
CA ASP A 161 -5.41 -14.42 -17.03
C ASP A 161 -6.38 -13.25 -17.28
N TYR A 162 -6.67 -12.47 -16.23
CA TYR A 162 -7.53 -11.30 -16.34
C TYR A 162 -7.26 -10.26 -15.27
N VAL A 163 -7.74 -9.05 -15.52
CA VAL A 163 -7.89 -7.96 -14.54
C VAL A 163 -9.35 -7.54 -14.53
N ARG A 164 -9.92 -7.34 -13.34
CA ARG A 164 -11.28 -6.81 -13.18
C ARG A 164 -11.24 -5.59 -12.27
N VAL A 165 -11.96 -4.56 -12.68
CA VAL A 165 -12.15 -3.32 -11.91
C VAL A 165 -13.64 -3.17 -11.66
N TYR A 166 -14.00 -2.97 -10.40
CA TYR A 166 -15.37 -2.79 -9.96
C TYR A 166 -15.52 -1.40 -9.36
N GLN A 167 -16.64 -0.75 -9.65
CA GLN A 167 -17.04 0.51 -9.02
C GLN A 167 -18.44 0.34 -8.43
N ARG A 168 -18.69 1.01 -7.31
CA ARG A 168 -20.01 1.00 -6.67
C ARG A 168 -21.04 1.54 -7.65
N LYS A 169 -22.27 1.05 -7.51
CA LYS A 169 -23.38 1.50 -8.35
C LYS A 169 -23.52 3.02 -8.18
N ASP A 170 -23.69 3.72 -9.29
CA ASP A 170 -23.87 5.18 -9.34
C ASP A 170 -22.64 5.99 -8.84
N GLN A 171 -21.47 5.35 -8.71
CA GLN A 171 -20.19 5.95 -8.28
C GLN A 171 -19.09 5.65 -9.30
N LYS A 172 -19.43 5.68 -10.60
CA LYS A 172 -18.48 5.42 -11.67
C LYS A 172 -17.63 6.65 -11.92
N ASN A 173 -16.35 6.54 -11.64
CA ASN A 173 -15.37 7.59 -11.90
C ASN A 173 -14.12 6.94 -12.50
N VAL A 174 -14.06 6.87 -13.83
CA VAL A 174 -12.94 6.30 -14.59
C VAL A 174 -12.52 7.29 -15.67
N GLY A 175 -11.21 7.43 -15.85
CA GLY A 175 -10.64 8.33 -16.84
C GLY A 175 -9.33 8.93 -16.34
N CYS A 176 -8.70 9.71 -17.19
CA CYS A 176 -7.46 10.42 -16.86
C CYS A 176 -7.71 11.80 -16.23
N ASP A 177 -8.96 12.28 -16.23
CA ASP A 177 -9.31 13.63 -15.75
C ASP A 177 -10.69 13.63 -15.04
N PRO A 178 -10.81 13.03 -13.84
CA PRO A 178 -12.04 13.07 -13.04
C PRO A 178 -12.50 14.50 -12.72
N PRO A 179 -13.81 14.80 -12.73
CA PRO A 179 -14.31 16.13 -12.37
C PRO A 179 -13.91 16.60 -10.96
N ASP A 180 -13.88 15.68 -9.99
CA ASP A 180 -13.51 15.98 -8.60
C ASP A 180 -11.98 16.03 -8.38
N TYR A 181 -11.20 15.53 -9.36
CA TYR A 181 -9.73 15.52 -9.35
C TYR A 181 -9.20 15.85 -10.76
N PRO A 182 -9.27 17.12 -11.20
CA PRO A 182 -8.93 17.55 -12.56
C PRO A 182 -7.42 17.43 -12.79
N THR A 183 -7.01 16.22 -13.16
CA THR A 183 -5.62 15.81 -13.27
C THR A 183 -4.95 16.51 -14.46
N SER A 184 -5.68 16.77 -15.54
CA SER A 184 -5.13 17.50 -16.69
C SER A 184 -4.76 18.93 -16.31
N GLU A 185 -5.68 19.65 -15.64
CA GLU A 185 -5.42 21.02 -15.18
C GLU A 185 -4.27 21.05 -14.18
N TYR A 186 -4.18 20.07 -13.28
CA TYR A 186 -3.08 19.96 -12.34
C TYR A 186 -1.73 19.75 -13.05
N ILE A 187 -1.66 18.87 -14.05
CA ILE A 187 -0.44 18.63 -14.84
C ILE A 187 -0.04 19.89 -15.60
N ASP A 188 -1.00 20.57 -16.24
CA ASP A 188 -0.74 21.79 -17.01
C ASP A 188 -0.20 22.92 -16.11
N ALA A 189 -0.76 23.06 -14.90
CA ALA A 189 -0.29 24.02 -13.91
C ALA A 189 1.11 23.70 -13.35
N HIS A 190 1.55 22.45 -13.43
CA HIS A 190 2.81 21.96 -12.86
C HIS A 190 3.71 21.26 -13.89
N MET A 191 3.68 21.71 -15.16
CA MET A 191 4.31 21.02 -16.28
C MET A 191 5.78 20.66 -16.04
N SER A 192 6.54 21.50 -15.34
CA SER A 192 7.95 21.22 -15.02
C SER A 192 8.14 19.92 -14.24
N ALA A 193 7.22 19.54 -13.35
CA ALA A 193 7.27 18.28 -12.60
C ALA A 193 6.97 17.06 -13.49
N TYR A 194 6.18 17.25 -14.55
CA TYR A 194 5.76 16.19 -15.45
C TYR A 194 6.60 16.11 -16.73
N SER A 195 7.41 17.13 -17.03
CA SER A 195 8.27 17.17 -18.22
C SER A 195 9.77 17.10 -17.91
N ASN A 196 10.19 17.24 -16.64
CA ASN A 196 11.60 17.20 -16.25
C ASN A 196 11.93 15.95 -15.42
N PRO A 197 12.58 14.93 -15.99
CA PRO A 197 12.94 13.70 -15.26
C PRO A 197 14.01 13.91 -14.18
N ASN A 198 14.67 15.08 -14.15
CA ASN A 198 15.67 15.43 -13.15
C ASN A 198 15.10 16.28 -12.01
N LEU A 199 13.82 16.65 -12.04
CA LEU A 199 13.20 17.38 -10.93
C LEU A 199 12.93 16.41 -9.78
N THR A 200 13.66 16.57 -8.68
CA THR A 200 13.55 15.69 -7.51
C THR A 200 12.91 16.36 -6.30
N SER A 201 12.47 17.62 -6.42
CA SER A 201 11.86 18.39 -5.33
C SER A 201 10.89 19.43 -5.86
N TRP A 202 9.82 19.66 -5.10
CA TRP A 202 8.90 20.78 -5.32
C TRP A 202 9.46 22.06 -4.69
N ASP A 203 9.33 23.18 -5.37
CA ASP A 203 9.64 24.51 -4.81
C ASP A 203 8.45 24.97 -3.96
N SER A 204 8.39 24.45 -2.74
CA SER A 204 7.33 24.74 -1.77
C SER A 204 7.91 25.30 -0.49
N GLU A 205 7.20 26.23 0.16
CA GLU A 205 7.54 26.67 1.52
C GLU A 205 7.62 25.44 2.43
N LYS A 206 8.79 25.24 3.04
CA LYS A 206 8.96 24.17 4.02
C LYS A 206 8.15 24.53 5.27
N PRO A 207 7.36 23.60 5.83
CA PRO A 207 6.58 23.89 7.02
C PRO A 207 7.50 24.34 8.15
N SER A 208 7.22 25.53 8.70
CA SER A 208 7.90 26.00 9.90
C SER A 208 7.51 25.11 11.08
N ASN A 209 8.48 24.60 11.83
CA ASN A 209 8.21 23.93 13.09
C ASN A 209 8.93 24.68 14.23
N ARG A 210 8.44 24.53 15.46
CA ARG A 210 9.00 25.24 16.64
C ARG A 210 10.46 24.89 16.95
N LEU A 211 10.99 23.83 16.33
CA LEU A 211 12.34 23.31 16.53
C LEU A 211 13.28 23.67 15.37
N TYR A 212 12.81 24.37 14.33
CA TYR A 212 13.57 24.74 13.16
C TYR A 212 13.36 26.23 12.84
N ASP A 213 14.37 27.03 13.19
CA ASP A 213 14.47 28.48 13.03
C ASP A 213 15.18 28.91 11.73
N GLY A 214 15.23 28.00 10.74
CA GLY A 214 15.47 28.38 9.34
C GLY A 214 16.92 28.68 8.96
N CYS A 215 17.90 28.06 9.64
CA CYS A 215 19.30 28.05 9.21
C CYS A 215 19.72 26.69 8.66
#